data_AF-I3XG83-F1
#
_entry.id   AF-I3XG83-F1
#
_cell.length_a   1.000
_cell.length_b   1.000
_cell.length_c   1.000
_cell.angle_alpha   90.00
_cell.angle_beta   90.00
_cell.angle_gamma   90.00
#
_symmetry.space_group_name_H-M   'P 1'
#
loop_
_entity.id
_entity.type
_entity.pdbx_description
1 polymer ?
#
loop_
_entity_poly.entity_id
_entity_poly.type
_entity_poly.pdbx_seq_one_letter_code
_entity_poly.pdbx_strand_id
1 'polypeptide(L)'
;MRQTSPSTWPGHDVFPSLLPNEGLKAHPFLIESSRFCVDTGLDEGRGGGMVHETTLTMFAGIIEWCMAHDYTDIVTVTDLRFERILARVGWPLLRLGEPKKIGVTMAVAGTLPANSETL
;
A
#
# COMPACT_ATOMS: atom_id res chain seq x y z
N MET A 1 11.33 0.18 -2.29
CA MET A 1 10.66 1.49 -2.23
C MET A 1 11.37 2.46 -3.17
N ARG A 2 10.67 3.44 -3.75
CA ARG A 2 11.24 4.45 -4.65
C ARG A 2 10.72 5.84 -4.29
N GLN A 3 11.59 6.84 -4.26
CA GLN A 3 11.18 8.22 -4.01
C GLN A 3 10.31 8.72 -5.15
N THR A 4 9.15 9.29 -4.81
CA THR A 4 8.28 9.93 -5.79
C THR A 4 8.77 11.35 -6.03
N SER A 5 9.01 11.73 -7.29
CA SER A 5 9.17 13.14 -7.64
C SER A 5 7.78 13.76 -7.89
N PRO A 6 7.61 15.09 -7.71
CA PRO A 6 6.35 15.78 -8.00
C PRO A 6 5.80 15.57 -9.43
N SER A 7 6.67 15.18 -10.37
CA SER A 7 6.34 15.00 -11.78
C SER A 7 6.33 13.55 -12.26
N THR A 8 6.73 12.56 -11.43
CA THR A 8 7.06 11.22 -11.93
C THR A 8 6.84 10.15 -10.85
N TRP A 9 5.57 9.88 -10.54
CA TRP A 9 5.20 8.63 -9.88
C TRP A 9 4.99 7.55 -10.96
N PRO A 10 5.70 6.40 -10.95
CA PRO A 10 5.53 5.38 -11.98
C PRO A 10 4.10 4.82 -12.06
N GLY A 11 3.35 4.83 -10.96
CA GLY A 11 1.94 4.42 -10.98
C GLY A 11 1.03 5.40 -11.75
N HIS A 12 1.46 6.64 -11.97
CA HIS A 12 0.77 7.57 -12.87
C HIS A 12 0.89 7.08 -14.31
N ASP A 13 2.05 6.54 -14.69
CA ASP A 13 2.29 6.03 -16.04
C ASP A 13 1.71 4.62 -16.25
N VAL A 14 1.64 3.81 -15.19
CA VAL A 14 1.19 2.40 -15.27
C VAL A 14 -0.30 2.24 -14.94
N PHE A 15 -0.85 3.02 -14.00
CA PHE A 15 -2.24 2.93 -13.56
C PHE A 15 -2.92 4.31 -13.41
N PRO A 16 -2.90 5.17 -14.46
CA PRO A 16 -3.49 6.52 -14.38
C PRO A 16 -4.98 6.48 -14.03
N SER A 17 -5.67 5.41 -14.39
CA SER A 17 -7.09 5.25 -14.09
C SER A 17 -7.38 5.09 -12.59
N LEU A 18 -6.42 4.69 -11.76
CA LEU A 18 -6.62 4.52 -10.31
C LEU A 18 -6.42 5.81 -9.52
N LEU A 19 -5.95 6.88 -10.17
CA LEU A 19 -5.77 8.19 -9.55
C LEU A 19 -7.02 9.05 -9.65
N PRO A 20 -7.19 10.01 -8.72
CA PRO A 20 -8.22 11.03 -8.85
C PRO A 20 -7.90 11.92 -10.06
N ASN A 21 -8.93 12.60 -10.59
CA ASN A 21 -8.77 13.48 -11.75
C ASN A 21 -7.74 14.61 -11.51
N GLU A 22 -7.56 15.03 -10.26
CA GLU A 22 -6.57 16.02 -9.83
C GLU A 22 -5.13 15.46 -9.68
N GLY A 23 -4.97 14.15 -9.86
CA GLY A 23 -3.69 13.46 -9.71
C GLY A 23 -3.25 13.25 -8.26
N LEU A 24 -2.08 12.64 -8.09
CA LEU A 24 -1.48 12.43 -6.78
C LEU A 24 -0.74 13.71 -6.33
N LYS A 25 -1.08 14.24 -5.16
CA LYS A 25 -0.37 15.36 -4.52
C LYS A 25 0.93 14.84 -3.88
N ALA A 26 1.96 14.64 -4.69
CA ALA A 26 3.27 14.20 -4.20
C ALA A 26 3.95 15.29 -3.36
N HIS A 27 4.63 14.86 -2.28
CA HIS A 27 5.40 15.71 -1.36
C HIS A 27 6.73 15.04 -0.98
N PRO A 28 7.71 15.76 -0.42
CA PRO A 28 9.05 15.22 -0.16
C PRO A 28 9.10 13.99 0.76
N PHE A 29 8.09 13.85 1.62
CA PHE A 29 7.96 12.76 2.61
C PHE A 29 7.12 11.57 2.10
N LEU A 30 6.75 11.55 0.81
CA LEU A 30 6.02 10.48 0.15
C LEU A 30 6.97 9.49 -0.54
N ILE A 31 6.76 8.19 -0.33
CA ILE A 31 7.53 7.11 -0.96
C ILE A 31 6.60 6.13 -1.70
N GLU A 32 6.99 5.70 -2.90
CA GLU A 32 6.31 4.62 -3.62
C GLU A 32 6.74 3.26 -3.05
N SER A 33 5.75 2.42 -2.74
CA SER A 33 5.95 0.98 -2.69
C SER A 33 5.29 0.26 -3.86
N SER A 34 6.07 -0.65 -4.46
CA SER A 34 5.73 -1.47 -5.61
C SER A 34 6.09 -2.93 -5.30
N ARG A 35 5.19 -3.86 -5.65
CA ARG A 35 5.37 -5.32 -5.48
C ARG A 35 5.44 -5.82 -4.04
N PHE A 36 4.54 -5.36 -3.16
CA PHE A 36 4.23 -6.14 -1.96
C PHE A 36 3.56 -7.45 -2.38
N CYS A 37 4.33 -8.49 -2.61
CA CYS A 37 3.81 -9.84 -2.77
C CYS A 37 4.04 -10.59 -1.47
N VAL A 38 2.98 -10.72 -0.69
CA VAL A 38 2.92 -11.67 0.42
C VAL A 38 1.93 -12.73 0.00
N ASP A 39 2.37 -13.99 -0.01
CA ASP A 39 1.47 -15.11 -0.28
C ASP A 39 0.49 -15.26 0.89
N THR A 40 -0.70 -14.68 0.72
CA THR A 40 -1.82 -14.79 1.66
C THR A 40 -2.79 -15.90 1.22
N GLY A 41 -2.42 -16.69 0.20
CA GLY A 41 -3.22 -17.77 -0.38
C GLY A 41 -3.31 -19.02 0.49
N LEU A 42 -2.42 -19.19 1.46
CA LEU A 42 -2.43 -20.33 2.39
C LEU A 42 -3.59 -20.31 3.41
N ASP A 43 -4.37 -19.23 3.45
CA ASP A 43 -5.31 -18.96 4.55
C ASP A 43 -6.79 -19.23 4.23
N GLU A 44 -7.12 -19.70 3.02
CA GLU A 44 -8.50 -20.07 2.69
C GLU A 44 -8.93 -21.43 3.28
N GLY A 45 -8.00 -22.18 3.90
CA GLY A 45 -8.24 -23.56 4.37
C GLY A 45 -8.10 -23.82 5.87
N ARG A 46 -7.66 -22.84 6.68
CA ARG A 46 -7.48 -23.03 8.13
C ARG A 46 -8.21 -21.93 8.87
N GLY A 47 -9.34 -22.29 9.48
CA GLY A 47 -10.15 -21.36 10.28
C GLY A 47 -9.29 -20.62 11.29
N GLY A 48 -9.31 -19.29 11.24
CA GLY A 48 -8.65 -18.47 12.25
C GLY A 48 -8.24 -17.05 11.85
N GLY A 49 -8.41 -16.57 10.62
CA GLY A 49 -8.30 -15.12 10.30
C GLY A 49 -7.00 -14.43 10.74
N MET A 50 -5.92 -15.18 10.97
CA MET A 50 -4.69 -14.70 11.59
C MET A 50 -3.69 -14.38 10.49
N VAL A 51 -3.38 -13.10 10.35
CA VAL A 51 -2.31 -12.67 9.43
C VAL A 51 -0.99 -13.27 9.91
N HIS A 52 -0.27 -13.95 9.02
CA HIS A 52 0.98 -14.65 9.36
C HIS A 52 2.00 -13.68 9.98
N GLU A 53 2.73 -14.14 10.99
CA GLU A 53 3.76 -13.36 11.71
C GLU A 53 4.79 -12.74 10.76
N THR A 54 5.18 -13.47 9.70
CA THR A 54 6.07 -12.95 8.64
C THR A 54 5.50 -11.72 7.94
N THR A 55 4.19 -11.68 7.69
CA THR A 55 3.51 -10.54 7.06
C THR A 55 3.52 -9.32 7.96
N LEU A 56 3.23 -9.51 9.26
CA LEU A 56 3.28 -8.46 10.26
C LEU A 56 4.71 -7.92 10.43
N THR A 57 5.70 -8.81 10.49
CA THR A 57 7.12 -8.45 10.55
C THR A 57 7.54 -7.64 9.33
N MET A 58 7.04 -8.01 8.15
CA MET A 58 7.28 -7.24 6.93
C MET A 58 6.69 -5.84 7.03
N PHE A 59 5.43 -5.71 7.49
CA PHE A 59 4.76 -4.41 7.69
C PHE A 59 5.51 -3.51 8.67
N ALA A 60 5.87 -4.04 9.82
CA ALA A 60 6.69 -3.32 10.80
C ALA A 60 8.01 -2.84 10.18
N GLY A 61 8.74 -3.72 9.49
CA GLY A 61 10.00 -3.35 8.85
C GLY A 61 9.88 -2.29 7.75
N ILE A 62 8.74 -2.24 7.04
CA ILE A 62 8.44 -1.18 6.08
C ILE A 62 8.25 0.16 6.79
N ILE A 63 7.46 0.17 7.86
CA ILE A 63 7.14 1.37 8.64
C ILE A 63 8.41 1.91 9.31
N GLU A 64 9.17 1.04 9.97
CA GLU A 64 10.46 1.38 10.58
C GLU A 64 11.44 1.98 9.57
N TRP A 65 11.56 1.36 8.39
CA TRP A 65 12.43 1.87 7.34
C TRP A 65 11.99 3.25 6.87
N CYS A 66 10.68 3.46 6.67
CA CYS A 66 10.14 4.76 6.27
C CYS A 66 10.44 5.83 7.31
N MET A 67 10.16 5.56 8.59
CA MET A 67 10.42 6.49 9.68
C MET A 67 11.91 6.82 9.83
N ALA A 68 12.79 5.83 9.65
CA ALA A 68 14.24 6.03 9.70
C ALA A 68 14.79 6.90 8.55
N HIS A 69 14.01 7.12 7.48
CA HIS A 69 14.37 7.93 6.31
C HIS A 69 13.43 9.14 6.13
N ASP A 70 12.74 9.56 7.19
CA ASP A 70 11.83 10.72 7.22
C ASP A 70 10.62 10.63 6.27
N TYR A 71 10.24 9.42 5.84
CA TYR A 71 9.02 9.21 5.06
C TYR A 71 7.81 9.02 5.98
N THR A 72 6.76 9.82 5.75
CA THR A 72 5.51 9.79 6.52
C THR A 72 4.38 9.07 5.80
N ASP A 73 4.49 8.95 4.48
CA ASP A 73 3.41 8.45 3.63
C ASP A 73 3.96 7.48 2.59
N ILE A 74 3.29 6.34 2.44
CA ILE A 74 3.62 5.34 1.42
C ILE A 74 2.49 5.31 0.40
N VAL A 75 2.75 5.68 -0.85
CA VAL A 75 1.80 5.49 -1.94
C VAL A 75 1.97 4.10 -2.56
N THR A 76 0.86 3.41 -2.77
CA THR A 76 0.87 2.08 -3.39
C THR A 76 -0.39 1.81 -4.21
N VAL A 77 -0.25 0.87 -5.15
CA VAL A 77 -1.38 0.23 -5.84
C VAL A 77 -1.44 -1.20 -5.37
N THR A 78 -2.61 -1.60 -4.87
CA THR A 78 -2.82 -2.95 -4.32
C THR A 78 -4.18 -3.48 -4.70
N ASP A 79 -4.40 -4.78 -4.50
CA ASP A 79 -5.72 -5.38 -4.71
C ASP A 79 -6.62 -5.23 -3.47
N LEU A 80 -7.93 -5.40 -3.67
CA LEU A 80 -8.88 -5.31 -2.56
C LEU A 80 -8.69 -6.42 -1.50
N ARG A 81 -8.01 -7.53 -1.82
CA ARG A 81 -7.72 -8.59 -0.84
C ARG A 81 -6.68 -8.08 0.14
N PHE A 82 -5.60 -7.51 -0.35
CA PHE A 82 -4.51 -6.98 0.46
C PHE A 82 -4.93 -5.73 1.23
N GLU A 83 -5.75 -4.85 0.63
CA GLU A 83 -6.37 -3.73 1.34
C GLU A 83 -7.13 -4.19 2.60
N ARG A 84 -7.91 -5.29 2.49
CA ARG A 84 -8.62 -5.85 3.65
C ARG A 84 -7.68 -6.40 4.72
N ILE A 85 -6.53 -6.95 4.32
CA ILE A 85 -5.52 -7.45 5.25
C ILE A 85 -4.89 -6.28 6.01
N LEU A 86 -4.49 -5.24 5.29
CA LEU A 86 -3.98 -3.99 5.83
C LEU A 86 -4.94 -3.38 6.86
N ALA A 87 -6.24 -3.29 6.53
CA ALA A 87 -7.26 -2.80 7.46
C ALA A 87 -7.41 -3.68 8.72
N ARG A 88 -7.29 -5.00 8.60
CA ARG A 88 -7.41 -5.94 9.74
C ARG A 88 -6.26 -5.82 10.73
N VAL A 89 -5.08 -5.41 10.28
CA VAL A 89 -3.87 -5.27 11.11
C VAL A 89 -3.68 -3.84 11.63
N GLY A 90 -4.70 -2.98 11.53
CA GLY A 90 -4.61 -1.59 12.01
C GLY A 90 -3.85 -0.65 11.09
N TRP A 91 -3.55 -1.06 9.85
CA TRP A 91 -2.81 -0.24 8.89
C TRP A 91 -3.66 0.08 7.64
N PRO A 92 -4.77 0.83 7.78
CA PRO A 92 -5.74 1.00 6.71
C PRO A 92 -5.19 1.85 5.55
N LEU A 93 -5.49 1.42 4.32
CA LEU A 93 -5.19 2.17 3.10
C LEU A 93 -6.17 3.35 2.94
N LEU A 94 -5.64 4.56 2.86
CA LEU A 94 -6.40 5.75 2.48
C LEU A 94 -6.53 5.79 0.96
N ARG A 95 -7.69 5.41 0.43
CA ARG A 95 -7.92 5.33 -1.01
C ARG A 95 -7.79 6.70 -1.68
N LEU A 96 -7.10 6.74 -2.81
CA LEU A 96 -6.99 7.92 -3.68
C LEU A 96 -8.12 8.00 -4.71
N GLY A 97 -8.81 6.89 -4.95
CA GLY A 97 -9.92 6.79 -5.89
C GLY A 97 -10.68 5.48 -5.75
N GLU A 98 -11.71 5.34 -6.59
CA GLU A 98 -12.52 4.12 -6.61
C GLU A 98 -11.72 2.91 -7.14
N PRO A 99 -11.93 1.71 -6.58
CA PRO A 99 -11.33 0.49 -7.10
C PRO A 99 -11.71 0.24 -8.56
N LYS A 100 -10.75 -0.21 -9.38
CA LYS A 100 -11.00 -0.57 -10.78
C LYS A 100 -10.46 -1.97 -11.10
N LYS A 101 -11.09 -2.62 -12.06
CA LYS A 101 -10.63 -3.92 -12.56
C LYS A 101 -9.36 -3.71 -13.39
N ILE A 102 -8.26 -4.32 -12.96
CA ILE A 102 -6.97 -4.34 -13.65
C ILE A 102 -6.62 -5.81 -13.91
N GLY A 103 -6.63 -6.20 -15.19
CA GLY A 103 -6.53 -7.61 -15.58
C GLY A 103 -7.65 -8.45 -14.96
N VAL A 104 -7.27 -9.41 -14.10
CA VAL A 104 -8.20 -10.32 -13.40
C VAL A 104 -8.51 -9.89 -11.96
N THR A 105 -7.90 -8.81 -11.46
CA THR A 105 -8.03 -8.36 -10.07
C THR A 105 -8.74 -7.03 -9.95
N MET A 106 -9.41 -6.79 -8.82
CA MET A 106 -9.88 -5.46 -8.45
C MET A 106 -8.76 -4.75 -7.68
N ALA A 107 -8.23 -3.68 -8.26
CA ALA A 107 -7.11 -2.91 -7.72
C ALA A 107 -7.56 -1.51 -7.28
N VAL A 108 -6.83 -0.93 -6.34
CA VAL A 108 -7.06 0.41 -5.80
C VAL A 108 -5.71 1.07 -5.50
N ALA A 109 -5.62 2.37 -5.77
CA ALA A 109 -4.48 3.18 -5.35
C ALA A 109 -4.80 3.87 -4.02
N GLY A 110 -3.81 3.99 -3.15
CA GLY A 110 -3.97 4.63 -1.85
C GLY A 110 -2.66 5.01 -1.18
N THR A 111 -2.77 5.70 -0.06
CA THR A 111 -1.64 5.99 0.83
C THR A 111 -1.76 5.23 2.15
N LEU A 112 -0.61 4.83 2.71
CA LEU A 112 -0.49 4.23 4.04
C LEU A 112 0.36 5.15 4.92
N PRO A 113 -0.01 5.36 6.20
CA PRO A 113 0.81 6.16 7.12
C PRO A 113 2.04 5.38 7.56
N ALA A 114 3.20 6.02 7.60
CA ALA A 114 4.41 5.50 8.24
C ALA A 114 4.72 6.33 9.48
N ASN A 115 4.19 5.91 10.63
CA ASN A 115 4.39 6.58 11.90
C ASN A 115 4.30 5.59 13.07
N SER A 116 4.53 6.07 14.28
CA SER A 116 4.52 5.25 15.49
C SER A 116 3.15 4.68 15.88
N GLU A 117 2.05 5.22 15.35
CA GLU A 117 0.69 4.71 15.61
C GLU A 117 0.35 3.51 14.71
N THR A 118 1.06 3.37 13.59
CA THR A 118 0.84 2.29 12.62
C THR A 118 1.85 1.14 12.75
N LEU A 119 2.89 1.29 13.57
CA LEU A 119 3.86 0.25 13.94
C LEU A 119 3.29 -0.69 15.01
#